data_AF-A0A2M6YRY1-F1
#
_entry.id   AF-A0A2M6YRY1-F1
#
_cell.length_a   1.000
_cell.length_b   1.000
_cell.length_c   1.000
_cell.angle_alpha   90.00
_cell.angle_beta   90.00
_cell.angle_gamma   90.00
#
_symmetry.space_group_name_H-M   'P 1'
#
loop_
_entity.id
_entity.type
_entity.pdbx_description
1 polymer ?
#
loop_
_entity_poly.entity_id
_entity_poly.type
_entity_poly.pdbx_seq_one_letter_code
_entity_poly.pdbx_strand_id
1 'polypeptide(L)'
;AIVPAKTTDFNATPPIDKWGEKKVSAEAADIGSQYNIAANSTLSLESLPSSSSSFLVKNLTAFSGGTSREIQAVSKEDRDSLGKEIAKELERKASEEIESKISAGDHLLEDSTQLKSKVDHFDGEVGDEIPTLSVEGKYVFSALYFKEDDLKILVDKLVLPLIQEGYQKQPAKSEESFSIKDKSKGIYKALVEEDFLPNIDVDKVTQELKAKRFSQGETYLRTLSSVAGIEIFFQPKIFSLLKFFPLEGKNITVRVEAI
;
A
#
# COMPACT_ATOMS: atom_id res chain seq x y z
N ALA A 1 -7.39 -66.86 -14.65
CA ALA A 1 -7.77 -67.55 -15.91
C ALA A 1 -7.03 -68.89 -15.99
N ILE A 2 -7.67 -69.98 -16.44
CA ILE A 2 -7.03 -71.31 -16.55
C ILE A 2 -6.23 -71.39 -17.86
N VAL A 3 -4.93 -71.71 -17.78
CA VAL A 3 -4.04 -71.99 -18.93
C VAL A 3 -3.99 -73.51 -19.14
N PRO A 4 -4.14 -74.03 -20.38
CA PRO A 4 -4.06 -75.47 -20.64
C PRO A 4 -2.69 -76.05 -20.26
N ALA A 5 -2.66 -77.32 -19.84
CA ALA A 5 -1.40 -78.01 -19.56
C ALA A 5 -0.60 -78.26 -20.84
N LYS A 6 0.72 -78.44 -20.68
CA LYS A 6 1.65 -78.84 -21.75
C LYS A 6 1.24 -80.19 -22.34
N THR A 7 1.27 -80.32 -23.66
CA THR A 7 0.94 -81.56 -24.40
C THR A 7 2.07 -81.93 -25.34
N THR A 8 2.35 -83.23 -25.52
CA THR A 8 3.39 -83.71 -26.42
C THR A 8 2.76 -84.13 -27.74
N ASP A 9 3.27 -83.57 -28.85
CA ASP A 9 2.87 -83.97 -30.19
C ASP A 9 3.77 -85.12 -30.67
N PHE A 10 3.27 -86.34 -30.48
CA PHE A 10 3.97 -87.57 -30.87
C PHE A 10 4.01 -87.79 -32.40
N ASN A 11 3.33 -86.97 -33.20
CA ASN A 11 3.33 -87.08 -34.67
C ASN A 11 4.44 -86.25 -35.32
N ALA A 12 5.12 -85.36 -34.58
CA ALA A 12 6.31 -84.68 -35.06
C ALA A 12 7.53 -85.61 -34.94
N THR A 13 8.48 -85.53 -35.88
CA THR A 13 9.75 -86.29 -35.82
C THR A 13 10.93 -85.32 -35.74
N PRO A 14 11.59 -85.20 -34.57
CA PRO A 14 11.30 -85.84 -33.28
C PRO A 14 10.04 -85.27 -32.59
N PRO A 15 9.46 -85.98 -31.59
CA PRO A 15 8.32 -85.49 -30.84
C PRO A 15 8.58 -84.10 -30.24
N ILE A 16 7.64 -83.18 -30.40
CA ILE A 16 7.77 -81.81 -29.91
C ILE A 16 6.76 -81.54 -28.80
N ASP A 17 7.23 -80.85 -27.77
CA ASP A 17 6.40 -80.41 -26.67
C ASP A 17 5.70 -79.08 -26.99
N LYS A 18 4.37 -79.05 -26.91
CA LYS A 18 3.53 -77.86 -27.12
C LYS A 18 3.05 -77.31 -25.77
N TRP A 19 3.35 -76.04 -25.54
CA TRP A 19 2.89 -75.32 -24.35
C TRP A 19 1.43 -74.90 -24.53
N GLY A 20 0.63 -74.99 -23.47
CA GLY A 20 -0.70 -74.40 -23.47
C GLY A 20 -0.59 -72.88 -23.45
N GLU A 21 -1.32 -72.20 -24.34
CA GLU A 21 -1.36 -70.74 -24.42
C GLU A 21 -2.76 -70.23 -24.08
N LYS A 22 -2.82 -69.08 -23.41
CA LYS A 22 -4.05 -68.31 -23.27
C LYS A 22 -3.76 -66.82 -23.35
N LYS A 23 -4.48 -66.12 -24.22
CA LYS A 23 -4.46 -64.66 -24.31
C LYS A 23 -5.32 -64.06 -23.20
N VAL A 24 -4.78 -63.04 -22.54
CA VAL A 24 -5.46 -62.28 -21.49
C VAL A 24 -5.30 -60.79 -21.80
N SER A 25 -6.29 -59.99 -21.41
CA SER A 25 -6.18 -58.53 -21.49
C SER A 25 -5.29 -58.04 -20.35
N ALA A 26 -4.47 -57.03 -20.63
CA ALA A 26 -3.67 -56.32 -19.65
C ALA A 26 -4.03 -54.83 -19.71
N GLU A 27 -4.08 -54.20 -18.55
CA GLU A 27 -4.30 -52.76 -18.38
C GLU A 27 -3.13 -52.18 -17.60
N ALA A 28 -2.73 -50.96 -17.91
CA ALA A 28 -1.68 -50.27 -17.17
C ALA A 28 -2.20 -49.92 -15.77
N ALA A 29 -1.41 -50.23 -14.74
CA ALA A 29 -1.76 -49.90 -13.36
C ALA A 29 -1.59 -48.40 -13.06
N ASP A 30 -0.73 -47.71 -13.82
CA ASP A 30 -0.39 -46.31 -13.61
C ASP A 30 0.00 -45.66 -14.96
N ILE A 31 -0.02 -44.33 -15.01
CA ILE A 31 0.35 -43.53 -16.18
C ILE A 31 1.87 -43.42 -16.29
N GLY A 32 2.38 -43.40 -17.52
CA GLY A 32 3.80 -43.11 -17.75
C GLY A 32 4.41 -43.78 -18.96
N SER A 33 5.40 -43.10 -19.55
CA SER A 33 6.14 -43.63 -20.70
C SER A 33 6.99 -44.85 -20.36
N GLN A 34 7.35 -45.01 -19.09
CA GLN A 34 8.05 -46.19 -18.57
C GLN A 34 7.23 -47.47 -18.66
N TYR A 35 5.91 -47.38 -18.81
CA TYR A 35 5.01 -48.53 -18.98
C TYR A 35 4.76 -48.87 -20.46
N ASN A 36 5.41 -48.18 -21.40
CA ASN A 36 5.42 -48.59 -22.80
C ASN A 36 6.40 -49.77 -22.97
N ILE A 37 5.89 -50.93 -23.36
CA ILE A 37 6.66 -52.18 -23.45
C ILE A 37 6.70 -52.64 -24.91
N ALA A 38 7.90 -52.86 -25.45
CA ALA A 38 8.07 -53.34 -26.82
C ALA A 38 7.37 -54.69 -27.06
N ALA A 39 6.94 -54.97 -28.29
CA ALA A 39 6.33 -56.25 -28.64
C ALA A 39 7.29 -57.43 -28.37
N ASN A 40 6.75 -58.58 -28.00
CA ASN A 40 7.47 -59.82 -27.68
C ASN A 40 8.38 -59.75 -26.44
N SER A 41 8.16 -58.77 -25.57
CA SER A 41 8.84 -58.67 -24.27
C SER A 41 8.31 -59.73 -23.31
N THR A 42 9.20 -60.30 -22.51
CA THR A 42 8.83 -61.25 -21.44
C THR A 42 8.44 -60.46 -20.19
N LEU A 43 7.30 -60.81 -19.59
CA LEU A 43 6.75 -60.17 -18.40
C LEU A 43 6.79 -61.14 -17.21
N SER A 44 6.86 -60.59 -16.00
CA SER A 44 6.74 -61.34 -14.76
C SER A 44 5.37 -61.08 -14.13
N LEU A 45 4.76 -62.13 -13.56
CA LEU A 45 3.52 -61.99 -12.78
C LEU A 45 3.89 -61.93 -11.30
N GLU A 46 3.47 -60.87 -10.60
CA GLU A 46 3.76 -60.69 -9.16
C GLU A 46 3.26 -61.86 -8.30
N SER A 47 2.15 -62.48 -8.69
CA SER A 47 1.58 -63.63 -7.99
C SER A 47 2.33 -64.95 -8.21
N LEU A 48 3.42 -64.97 -8.99
CA LEU A 48 4.23 -66.16 -9.24
C LEU A 48 5.72 -65.84 -9.07
N PRO A 49 6.52 -66.74 -8.45
CA PRO A 49 7.95 -66.52 -8.34
C PRO A 49 8.59 -66.49 -9.73
N SER A 50 9.42 -65.46 -9.99
CA SER A 50 10.15 -65.21 -11.25
C SER A 50 11.07 -66.36 -11.70
N SER A 51 11.25 -67.37 -10.84
CA SER A 51 12.06 -68.58 -11.04
C SER A 51 11.25 -69.81 -11.47
N SER A 52 9.92 -69.70 -11.62
CA SER A 52 9.10 -70.83 -12.04
C SER A 52 9.19 -71.04 -13.56
N SER A 53 9.99 -72.05 -13.98
CA SER A 53 10.15 -72.48 -15.37
C SER A 53 8.87 -73.01 -16.04
N SER A 54 7.73 -72.97 -15.34
CA SER A 54 6.45 -73.52 -15.75
C SER A 54 5.58 -72.56 -16.56
N PHE A 55 5.90 -71.25 -16.57
CA PHE A 55 5.11 -70.24 -17.28
C PHE A 55 5.99 -69.23 -18.02
N LEU A 56 5.55 -68.86 -19.23
CA LEU A 56 6.15 -67.79 -20.01
C LEU A 56 5.06 -66.78 -20.35
N VAL A 57 5.21 -65.55 -19.87
CA VAL A 57 4.28 -64.46 -20.16
C VAL A 57 4.96 -63.50 -21.14
N LYS A 58 4.32 -63.26 -22.28
CA LYS A 58 4.81 -62.35 -23.31
C LYS A 58 3.68 -61.47 -23.82
N ASN A 59 4.00 -60.24 -24.17
CA ASN A 59 3.09 -59.39 -24.94
C ASN A 59 3.28 -59.66 -26.44
N LEU A 60 2.21 -59.99 -27.17
CA LEU A 60 2.30 -60.20 -28.62
C LEU A 60 2.40 -58.89 -29.38
N THR A 61 1.85 -57.81 -28.83
CA THR A 61 1.86 -56.46 -29.39
C THR A 61 2.49 -55.50 -28.39
N ALA A 62 3.11 -54.44 -28.89
CA ALA A 62 3.69 -53.41 -28.04
C ALA A 62 2.61 -52.73 -27.19
N PHE A 63 2.90 -52.48 -25.92
CA PHE A 63 2.11 -51.56 -25.10
C PHE A 63 2.61 -50.15 -25.38
N SER A 64 1.70 -49.27 -25.76
CA SER A 64 1.99 -47.91 -26.20
C SER A 64 0.90 -46.95 -25.72
N GLY A 65 1.15 -45.66 -25.81
CA GLY A 65 0.22 -44.61 -25.36
C GLY A 65 0.42 -44.15 -23.92
N GLY A 66 1.33 -44.77 -23.16
CA GLY A 66 1.73 -44.29 -21.85
C GLY A 66 2.54 -42.98 -21.96
N THR A 67 2.06 -41.94 -21.29
CA THR A 67 2.76 -40.65 -21.13
C THR A 67 2.60 -40.17 -19.70
N SER A 68 3.61 -39.52 -19.15
CA SER A 68 3.53 -38.76 -17.90
C SER A 68 4.32 -37.47 -18.07
N ARG A 69 3.73 -36.35 -17.66
CA ARG A 69 4.36 -35.03 -17.67
C ARG A 69 3.97 -34.28 -16.41
N GLU A 70 4.94 -33.61 -15.81
CA GLU A 70 4.70 -32.63 -14.76
C GLU A 70 4.37 -31.30 -15.42
N ILE A 71 3.30 -30.65 -14.96
CA ILE A 71 2.84 -29.36 -15.49
C ILE A 71 2.83 -28.34 -14.36
N GLN A 72 3.25 -27.11 -14.66
CA GLN A 72 3.01 -25.99 -13.76
C GLN A 72 1.55 -25.58 -13.91
N ALA A 73 0.84 -25.54 -12.80
CA ALA A 73 -0.56 -25.15 -12.75
C ALA A 73 -0.76 -24.06 -11.71
N VAL A 74 -1.75 -23.21 -11.94
CA VAL A 74 -2.11 -22.14 -11.01
C VAL A 74 -2.54 -22.73 -9.68
N SER A 75 -1.87 -22.34 -8.60
CA SER A 75 -2.26 -22.71 -7.24
C SER A 75 -3.25 -21.69 -6.64
N LYS A 76 -3.90 -22.07 -5.55
CA LYS A 76 -4.75 -21.14 -4.79
C LYS A 76 -3.90 -20.04 -4.15
N GLU A 77 -2.72 -20.41 -3.67
CA GLU A 77 -1.74 -19.54 -3.04
C GLU A 77 -1.28 -18.44 -4.01
N ASP A 78 -1.10 -18.76 -5.30
CA ASP A 78 -0.75 -17.78 -6.34
C ASP A 78 -1.86 -16.75 -6.51
N ARG A 79 -3.12 -17.19 -6.64
CA ARG A 79 -4.27 -16.28 -6.76
C ARG A 79 -4.46 -15.41 -5.54
N ASP A 80 -4.33 -15.97 -4.34
CA ASP A 80 -4.46 -15.24 -3.07
C ASP A 80 -3.34 -14.21 -2.90
N SER A 81 -2.11 -14.55 -3.31
CA SER A 81 -0.97 -13.64 -3.24
C SER A 81 -1.12 -12.49 -4.23
N LEU A 82 -1.43 -12.81 -5.49
CA LEU A 82 -1.66 -11.82 -6.54
C LEU A 82 -2.84 -10.89 -6.21
N GLY A 83 -3.91 -11.43 -5.63
CA GLY A 83 -5.06 -10.66 -5.15
C GLY A 83 -4.72 -9.67 -4.02
N LYS A 84 -3.77 -10.03 -3.14
CA LYS A 84 -3.28 -9.10 -2.09
C LYS A 84 -2.36 -8.03 -2.67
N GLU A 85 -1.50 -8.41 -3.61
CA GLU A 85 -0.58 -7.47 -4.28
C GLU A 85 -1.35 -6.39 -5.04
N ILE A 86 -2.32 -6.79 -5.88
CA ILE A 86 -3.14 -5.82 -6.63
C ILE A 86 -3.98 -4.94 -5.69
N ALA A 87 -4.48 -5.48 -4.58
CA ALA A 87 -5.21 -4.69 -3.59
C ALA A 87 -4.34 -3.59 -2.97
N LYS A 88 -3.12 -3.93 -2.56
CA LYS A 88 -2.16 -2.98 -1.99
C LYS A 88 -1.72 -1.93 -3.01
N GLU A 89 -1.51 -2.34 -4.27
CA GLU A 89 -1.16 -1.41 -5.33
C GLU A 89 -2.29 -0.42 -5.62
N LEU A 90 -3.53 -0.91 -5.72
CA LEU A 90 -4.70 -0.07 -5.97
C LEU A 90 -5.04 0.84 -4.79
N GLU A 91 -4.81 0.41 -3.54
CA GLU A 91 -4.96 1.24 -2.36
C GLU A 91 -3.96 2.41 -2.37
N ARG A 92 -2.68 2.13 -2.67
CA ARG A 92 -1.66 3.20 -2.82
C ARG A 92 -2.01 4.18 -3.93
N LYS A 93 -2.40 3.68 -5.11
CA LYS A 93 -2.81 4.53 -6.24
C LYS A 93 -4.04 5.36 -5.89
N ALA A 94 -4.98 4.81 -5.13
CA ALA A 94 -6.16 5.54 -4.69
C ALA A 94 -5.78 6.70 -3.77
N SER A 95 -4.86 6.51 -2.81
CA SER A 95 -4.37 7.60 -1.96
C SER A 95 -3.74 8.73 -2.79
N GLU A 96 -2.84 8.38 -3.72
CA GLU A 96 -2.19 9.36 -4.62
C GLU A 96 -3.22 10.10 -5.49
N GLU A 97 -4.22 9.38 -6.02
CA GLU A 97 -5.27 9.98 -6.84
C GLU A 97 -6.21 10.88 -6.03
N ILE A 98 -6.56 10.48 -4.80
CA ILE A 98 -7.37 11.28 -3.88
C ILE A 98 -6.64 12.59 -3.56
N GLU A 99 -5.37 12.52 -3.16
CA GLU A 99 -4.56 13.71 -2.88
C GLU A 99 -4.46 14.63 -4.10
N SER A 100 -4.29 14.08 -5.31
CA SER A 100 -4.21 14.87 -6.53
C SER A 100 -5.52 15.57 -6.95
N LYS A 101 -6.66 15.08 -6.46
CA LYS A 101 -7.99 15.62 -6.78
C LYS A 101 -8.43 16.71 -5.81
N ILE A 102 -7.75 16.84 -4.69
CA ILE A 102 -8.05 17.81 -3.64
C ILE A 102 -7.30 19.11 -3.95
N SER A 103 -7.93 20.25 -3.69
CA SER A 103 -7.31 21.55 -3.99
C SER A 103 -6.12 21.79 -3.06
N ALA A 104 -5.12 22.54 -3.53
CA ALA A 104 -4.03 22.98 -2.66
C ALA A 104 -4.60 23.81 -1.49
N GLY A 105 -4.40 23.34 -0.26
CA GLY A 105 -4.92 23.95 0.96
C GLY A 105 -6.07 23.18 1.61
N ASP A 106 -6.85 22.42 0.85
CA ASP A 106 -7.92 21.60 1.41
C ASP A 106 -7.35 20.46 2.28
N HIS A 107 -8.06 20.13 3.36
CA HIS A 107 -7.61 19.16 4.35
C HIS A 107 -8.24 17.79 4.11
N LEU A 108 -7.45 16.83 3.61
CA LEU A 108 -7.85 15.43 3.52
C LEU A 108 -7.92 14.80 4.92
N LEU A 109 -9.00 14.08 5.20
CA LEU A 109 -9.11 13.25 6.39
C LEU A 109 -8.63 11.86 6.04
N GLU A 110 -7.34 11.58 6.22
CA GLU A 110 -6.71 10.31 5.80
C GLU A 110 -7.48 9.07 6.30
N ASP A 111 -7.93 9.11 7.55
CA ASP A 111 -8.70 8.05 8.21
C ASP A 111 -10.08 7.79 7.60
N SER A 112 -10.59 8.70 6.78
CA SER A 112 -11.92 8.60 6.16
C SER A 112 -11.95 7.78 4.88
N THR A 113 -10.78 7.36 4.38
CA THR A 113 -10.67 6.56 3.16
C THR A 113 -11.39 5.22 3.34
N GLN A 114 -12.32 4.92 2.43
CA GLN A 114 -13.15 3.72 2.47
C GLN A 114 -13.24 3.09 1.08
N LEU A 115 -13.05 1.77 1.02
CA LEU A 115 -13.35 0.96 -0.15
C LEU A 115 -14.87 0.78 -0.28
N LYS A 116 -15.45 1.25 -1.38
CA LYS A 116 -16.88 1.16 -1.70
C LYS A 116 -17.24 -0.06 -2.51
N SER A 117 -16.40 -0.41 -3.47
CA SER A 117 -16.58 -1.62 -4.27
C SER A 117 -15.24 -2.14 -4.76
N LYS A 118 -15.16 -3.45 -4.95
CA LYS A 118 -13.99 -4.15 -5.46
C LYS A 118 -14.46 -5.23 -6.43
N VAL A 119 -13.83 -5.29 -7.59
CA VAL A 119 -14.02 -6.32 -8.61
C VAL A 119 -12.65 -6.82 -9.06
N ASP A 120 -12.39 -8.11 -8.93
CA ASP A 120 -11.17 -8.77 -9.41
C ASP A 120 -11.54 -9.74 -10.54
N HIS A 121 -10.78 -9.70 -11.62
CA HIS A 121 -10.87 -10.66 -12.72
C HIS A 121 -9.51 -11.32 -12.94
N PHE A 122 -9.44 -12.63 -12.74
CA PHE A 122 -8.25 -13.43 -13.02
C PHE A 122 -8.42 -14.10 -14.38
N ASP A 123 -7.33 -14.20 -15.15
CA ASP A 123 -7.29 -14.84 -16.47
C ASP A 123 -7.09 -16.37 -16.43
N GLY A 124 -6.91 -16.95 -15.24
CA GLY A 124 -6.78 -18.40 -15.04
C GLY A 124 -7.37 -18.90 -13.72
N GLU A 125 -7.91 -20.11 -13.73
CA GLU A 125 -8.47 -20.84 -12.59
C GLU A 125 -7.47 -21.76 -11.91
N VAL A 126 -7.76 -22.18 -10.67
CA VAL A 126 -6.89 -23.11 -9.94
C VAL A 126 -6.84 -24.44 -10.69
N GLY A 127 -5.63 -24.89 -11.01
CA GLY A 127 -5.40 -26.08 -11.83
C GLY A 127 -5.16 -25.81 -13.32
N ASP A 128 -5.32 -24.57 -13.79
CA ASP A 128 -5.04 -24.22 -15.18
C ASP A 128 -3.53 -24.25 -15.47
N GLU A 129 -3.17 -24.90 -16.58
CA GLU A 129 -1.81 -24.95 -17.12
C GLU A 129 -1.53 -23.67 -17.95
N ILE A 130 -1.23 -22.56 -17.27
CA ILE A 130 -0.87 -21.28 -17.91
C ILE A 130 0.52 -20.80 -17.47
N PRO A 131 1.32 -20.20 -18.37
CA PRO A 131 2.68 -19.76 -18.04
C PRO A 131 2.73 -18.50 -17.19
N THR A 132 1.64 -17.72 -17.14
CA THR A 132 1.56 -16.47 -16.37
C THR A 132 0.11 -16.25 -15.96
N LEU A 133 -0.11 -16.00 -14.68
CA LEU A 133 -1.40 -15.62 -14.11
C LEU A 133 -1.46 -14.09 -13.99
N SER A 134 -2.53 -13.49 -14.48
CA SER A 134 -2.80 -12.05 -14.42
C SER A 134 -4.07 -11.74 -13.64
N VAL A 135 -4.16 -10.54 -13.08
CA VAL A 135 -5.37 -10.02 -12.43
C VAL A 135 -5.68 -8.60 -12.91
N GLU A 136 -6.92 -8.34 -13.27
CA GLU A 136 -7.47 -7.00 -13.48
C GLU A 136 -8.36 -6.64 -12.28
N GLY A 137 -7.95 -5.61 -11.53
CA GLY A 137 -8.70 -5.10 -10.37
C GLY A 137 -9.36 -3.76 -10.66
N LYS A 138 -10.65 -3.61 -10.30
CA LYS A 138 -11.41 -2.34 -10.33
C LYS A 138 -11.95 -2.01 -8.95
N TYR A 139 -11.33 -1.03 -8.30
CA TYR A 139 -11.61 -0.66 -6.91
C TYR A 139 -12.14 0.78 -6.90
N VAL A 140 -13.17 1.03 -6.11
CA VAL A 140 -13.75 2.36 -5.92
C VAL A 140 -13.51 2.76 -4.48
N PHE A 141 -12.76 3.84 -4.29
CA PHE A 141 -12.50 4.42 -2.98
C PHE A 141 -13.24 5.76 -2.83
N SER A 142 -13.56 6.12 -1.59
CA SER A 142 -14.04 7.45 -1.23
C SER A 142 -13.30 7.94 0.00
N ALA A 143 -13.03 9.25 0.07
CA ALA A 143 -12.54 9.91 1.26
C ALA A 143 -13.34 11.20 1.50
N LEU A 144 -13.29 11.68 2.74
CA LEU A 144 -13.80 12.97 3.19
C LEU A 144 -12.65 13.98 3.24
N TYR A 145 -12.94 15.21 2.88
CA TYR A 145 -12.04 16.34 3.02
C TYR A 145 -12.83 17.56 3.47
N PHE A 146 -12.13 18.54 4.03
CA PHE A 146 -12.69 19.86 4.32
C PHE A 146 -12.02 20.91 3.45
N LYS A 147 -12.81 21.92 3.06
CA LYS A 147 -12.27 23.06 2.35
C LYS A 147 -11.62 24.01 3.32
N GLU A 148 -10.46 24.53 2.94
CA GLU A 148 -9.74 25.51 3.74
C GLU A 148 -10.58 26.76 4.00
N ASP A 149 -11.24 27.28 2.97
CA ASP A 149 -12.11 28.46 3.08
C ASP A 149 -13.26 28.25 4.08
N ASP A 150 -13.86 27.05 4.08
CA ASP A 150 -14.98 26.73 4.98
C ASP A 150 -14.49 26.66 6.45
N LEU A 151 -13.30 26.08 6.66
CA LEU A 151 -12.66 26.03 7.97
C LEU A 151 -12.32 27.44 8.44
N LYS A 152 -11.69 28.25 7.60
CA LYS A 152 -11.34 29.63 7.91
C LYS A 152 -12.57 30.45 8.32
N ILE A 153 -13.68 30.33 7.59
CA ILE A 153 -14.93 31.01 7.95
C ILE A 153 -15.44 30.56 9.33
N LEU A 154 -15.31 29.27 9.66
CA LEU A 154 -15.71 28.74 10.96
C LEU A 154 -14.80 29.23 12.08
N VAL A 155 -13.49 29.20 11.88
CA VAL A 155 -12.47 29.69 12.82
C VAL A 155 -12.68 31.17 13.08
N ASP A 156 -12.75 32.00 12.03
CA ASP A 156 -12.94 33.44 12.15
C ASP A 156 -14.23 33.76 12.96
N LYS A 157 -15.32 33.02 12.76
CA LYS A 157 -16.56 33.21 13.53
C LYS A 157 -16.41 32.92 15.02
N LEU A 158 -15.56 31.96 15.39
CA LEU A 158 -15.35 31.54 16.77
C LEU A 158 -14.27 32.35 17.47
N VAL A 159 -13.21 32.74 16.74
CA VAL A 159 -12.04 33.42 17.28
C VAL A 159 -12.20 34.94 17.29
N LEU A 160 -12.72 35.57 16.23
CA LEU A 160 -12.87 37.03 16.16
C LEU A 160 -13.58 37.65 17.38
N PRO A 161 -14.64 37.05 17.96
CA PRO A 161 -15.28 37.56 19.17
C PRO A 161 -14.44 37.45 20.45
N LEU A 162 -13.43 36.58 20.46
CA LEU A 162 -12.53 36.36 21.60
C LEU A 162 -11.33 37.32 21.58
N ILE A 163 -11.08 37.97 20.45
CA ILE A 163 -9.99 38.95 20.29
C ILE A 163 -10.32 40.20 21.10
N GLN A 164 -9.41 40.56 22.01
CA GLN A 164 -9.54 41.77 22.82
C GLN A 164 -9.37 43.03 21.98
N GLU A 165 -10.01 44.13 22.40
CA GLU A 165 -9.75 45.43 21.78
C GLU A 165 -8.26 45.78 21.84
N GLY A 166 -7.76 46.43 20.78
CA GLY A 166 -6.35 46.79 20.65
C GLY A 166 -5.46 45.71 20.04
N TYR A 167 -6.03 44.58 19.59
CA TYR A 167 -5.32 43.57 18.78
C TYR A 167 -5.70 43.65 17.30
N GLN A 168 -4.80 43.17 16.45
CA GLN A 168 -5.09 42.94 15.04
C GLN A 168 -6.08 41.77 14.90
N LYS A 169 -6.95 41.84 13.89
CA LYS A 169 -7.95 40.79 13.63
C LYS A 169 -7.41 39.64 12.78
N GLN A 170 -6.26 39.85 12.14
CA GLN A 170 -5.59 38.82 11.37
C GLN A 170 -4.52 38.17 12.25
N PRO A 171 -4.46 36.84 12.31
CA PRO A 171 -3.42 36.15 13.07
C PRO A 171 -2.05 36.38 12.42
N ALA A 172 -1.02 36.54 13.25
CA ALA A 172 0.38 36.55 12.81
C ALA A 172 0.93 35.14 12.59
N LYS A 173 0.38 34.17 13.33
CA LYS A 173 0.67 32.74 13.21
C LYS A 173 -0.62 31.96 13.43
N SER A 174 -0.83 30.93 12.64
CA SER A 174 -1.93 29.98 12.81
C SER A 174 -1.38 28.56 12.67
N GLU A 175 -1.70 27.70 13.63
CA GLU A 175 -1.40 26.27 13.61
C GLU A 175 -2.68 25.47 13.82
N GLU A 176 -2.84 24.42 13.03
CA GLU A 176 -4.06 23.63 13.00
C GLU A 176 -3.74 22.14 13.08
N SER A 177 -4.52 21.41 13.89
CA SER A 177 -4.44 19.96 13.94
C SER A 177 -5.84 19.35 14.00
N PHE A 178 -5.98 18.21 13.31
CA PHE A 178 -7.24 17.49 13.23
C PHE A 178 -7.08 16.12 13.85
N SER A 179 -8.06 15.73 14.66
CA SER A 179 -8.09 14.42 15.30
C SER A 179 -9.48 13.81 15.17
N ILE A 180 -9.53 12.51 14.99
CA ILE A 180 -10.81 11.80 14.87
C ILE A 180 -11.48 11.68 16.24
N LYS A 181 -12.76 12.05 16.32
CA LYS A 181 -13.58 11.90 17.54
C LYS A 181 -14.55 10.73 17.42
N ASP A 182 -15.21 10.60 16.28
CA ASP A 182 -16.10 9.48 15.97
C ASP A 182 -16.04 9.17 14.47
N LYS A 183 -15.29 8.12 14.11
CA LYS A 183 -15.14 7.67 12.72
C LYS A 183 -16.45 7.24 12.08
N SER A 184 -17.36 6.65 12.85
CA SER A 184 -18.63 6.12 12.34
C SER A 184 -19.60 7.23 11.94
N LYS A 185 -19.51 8.38 12.61
CA LYS A 185 -20.33 9.56 12.34
C LYS A 185 -19.62 10.65 11.55
N GLY A 186 -18.35 10.43 11.17
CA GLY A 186 -17.52 11.43 10.50
C GLY A 186 -17.27 12.68 11.36
N ILE A 187 -17.18 12.52 12.69
CA ILE A 187 -16.95 13.64 13.60
C ILE A 187 -15.45 13.76 13.88
N TYR A 188 -14.91 14.94 13.59
CA TYR A 188 -13.53 15.31 13.86
C TYR A 188 -13.47 16.45 14.86
N LYS A 189 -12.37 16.51 15.60
CA LYS A 189 -12.01 17.63 16.47
C LYS A 189 -10.87 18.38 15.80
N ALA A 190 -11.10 19.65 15.50
CA ALA A 190 -10.06 20.60 15.13
C ALA A 190 -9.53 21.29 16.39
N LEU A 191 -8.22 21.40 16.51
CA LEU A 191 -7.54 22.30 17.43
C LEU A 191 -6.86 23.36 16.58
N VAL A 192 -7.20 24.61 16.83
CA VAL A 192 -6.71 25.78 16.09
C VAL A 192 -6.08 26.71 17.12
N GLU A 193 -4.81 27.03 16.91
CA GLU A 193 -4.02 27.93 17.75
C GLU A 193 -3.60 29.13 16.90
N GLU A 194 -4.05 30.33 17.29
CA GLU A 194 -3.80 31.57 16.56
C GLU A 194 -3.17 32.63 17.47
N ASP A 195 -2.05 33.19 17.01
CA ASP A 195 -1.36 34.27 17.70
C ASP A 195 -1.76 35.61 17.09
N PHE A 196 -2.29 36.51 17.93
CA PHE A 196 -2.68 37.87 17.51
C PHE A 196 -1.70 38.90 18.06
N LEU A 197 -1.25 39.81 17.18
CA LEU A 197 -0.40 40.92 17.57
C LEU A 197 -1.23 42.11 18.02
N PRO A 198 -0.74 42.93 18.97
CA PRO A 198 -1.37 44.19 19.28
C PRO A 198 -1.35 45.12 18.05
N ASN A 199 -2.41 45.91 17.89
CA ASN A 199 -2.53 46.91 16.85
C ASN A 199 -1.72 48.16 17.24
N ILE A 200 -0.41 48.11 16.95
CA ILE A 200 0.53 49.19 17.21
C ILE A 200 0.79 49.96 15.91
N ASP A 201 0.56 51.28 15.96
CA ASP A 201 0.93 52.19 14.88
C ASP A 201 2.46 52.37 14.89
N VAL A 202 3.13 51.54 14.09
CA VAL A 202 4.60 51.48 13.93
C VAL A 202 5.17 52.82 13.47
N ASP A 203 4.45 53.57 12.63
CA ASP A 203 4.88 54.87 12.14
C ASP A 203 4.86 55.91 13.25
N LYS A 204 3.77 55.93 14.04
CA LYS A 204 3.68 56.80 15.22
C LYS A 204 4.74 56.47 16.25
N VAL A 205 4.97 55.18 16.54
CA VAL A 205 6.04 54.74 17.43
C VAL A 205 7.39 55.24 16.91
N THR A 206 7.66 55.09 15.62
CA THR A 206 8.90 55.56 15.00
C THR A 206 9.07 57.07 15.15
N GLN A 207 8.02 57.87 14.92
CA GLN A 207 8.09 59.32 15.11
C GLN A 207 8.32 59.70 16.58
N GLU A 208 7.70 59.00 17.52
CA GLU A 208 7.86 59.22 18.95
C GLU A 208 9.25 58.81 19.46
N LEU A 209 9.95 57.89 18.79
CA LEU A 209 11.31 57.48 19.18
C LEU A 209 12.40 58.41 18.65
N LYS A 210 12.20 59.06 17.49
CA LYS A 210 13.21 59.90 16.84
C LYS A 210 13.84 60.91 17.80
N ALA A 211 15.16 61.00 17.76
CA ALA A 211 15.95 61.93 18.57
C ALA A 211 15.75 61.84 20.11
N LYS A 212 14.96 60.89 20.62
CA LYS A 212 14.80 60.68 22.07
C LYS A 212 15.99 59.90 22.64
N ARG A 213 16.26 60.12 23.93
CA ARG A 213 17.20 59.27 24.67
C ARG A 213 16.61 57.86 24.84
N PHE A 214 17.45 56.83 24.91
CA PHE A 214 16.98 55.44 25.07
C PHE A 214 16.08 55.27 26.29
N SER A 215 16.43 55.87 27.44
CA SER A 215 15.58 55.80 28.63
C SER A 215 14.19 56.39 28.42
N GLN A 216 14.07 57.47 27.64
CA GLN A 216 12.79 58.10 27.32
C GLN A 216 11.99 57.26 26.32
N GLY A 217 12.65 56.70 25.29
CA GLY A 217 12.00 55.82 24.33
C GLY A 217 11.55 54.50 24.95
N GLU A 218 12.36 53.88 25.80
CA GLU A 218 11.96 52.69 26.58
C GLU A 218 10.78 52.99 27.49
N THR A 219 10.77 54.14 28.18
CA THR A 219 9.64 54.54 29.01
C THR A 219 8.38 54.64 28.17
N TYR A 220 8.45 55.28 27.00
CA TYR A 220 7.33 55.37 26.05
C TYR A 220 6.86 53.99 25.57
N LEU A 221 7.78 53.12 25.14
CA LEU A 221 7.44 51.78 24.65
C LEU A 221 6.76 50.93 25.73
N ARG A 222 7.15 51.08 27.00
CA ARG A 222 6.49 50.42 28.14
C ARG A 222 5.08 50.93 28.43
N THR A 223 4.70 52.10 27.93
CA THR A 223 3.33 52.60 28.04
C THR A 223 2.40 52.03 26.98
N LEU A 224 2.93 51.42 25.92
CA LEU A 224 2.12 50.75 24.90
C LEU A 224 1.43 49.53 25.53
N SER A 225 0.11 49.47 25.38
CA SER A 225 -0.68 48.34 25.85
C SER A 225 -0.23 47.05 25.17
N SER A 226 -0.25 45.95 25.93
CA SER A 226 0.04 44.60 25.41
C SER A 226 1.48 44.39 24.90
N VAL A 227 2.44 45.21 25.36
CA VAL A 227 3.88 44.98 25.15
C VAL A 227 4.49 44.36 26.40
N ALA A 228 4.91 43.09 26.31
CA ALA A 228 5.53 42.36 27.42
C ALA A 228 7.06 42.51 27.48
N GLY A 229 7.71 42.75 26.33
CA GLY A 229 9.16 42.87 26.20
C GLY A 229 9.56 43.92 25.17
N ILE A 230 10.75 44.48 25.32
CA ILE A 230 11.33 45.45 24.39
C ILE A 230 12.78 45.02 24.15
N GLU A 231 13.12 44.76 22.90
CA GLU A 231 14.50 44.50 22.47
C GLU A 231 14.94 45.59 21.48
N ILE A 232 16.16 46.08 21.67
CA ILE A 232 16.73 47.15 20.85
C ILE A 232 18.05 46.66 20.27
N PHE A 233 18.10 46.54 18.95
CA PHE A 233 19.29 46.13 18.20
C PHE A 233 19.90 47.32 17.44
N PHE A 234 21.24 47.40 17.44
CA PHE A 234 21.98 48.45 16.73
C PHE A 234 22.83 47.86 15.62
N GLN A 235 22.66 48.41 14.42
CA GLN A 235 23.50 48.12 13.26
C GLN A 235 23.96 49.43 12.62
N PRO A 236 25.27 49.72 12.60
CA PRO A 236 26.39 49.02 13.29
C PRO A 236 26.32 49.06 14.84
N LYS A 237 26.91 48.06 15.52
CA LYS A 237 26.86 47.94 17.00
C LYS A 237 27.48 49.14 17.76
N ILE A 238 28.42 49.86 17.14
CA ILE A 238 29.08 51.04 17.75
C ILE A 238 28.08 52.14 18.13
N PHE A 239 26.96 52.25 17.41
CA PHE A 239 25.93 53.26 17.66
C PHE A 239 25.18 53.05 19.00
N SER A 240 25.30 51.89 19.63
CA SER A 240 24.77 51.63 20.98
C SER A 240 25.39 52.56 22.05
N LEU A 241 26.59 53.10 21.81
CA LEU A 241 27.25 54.03 22.72
C LEU A 241 26.58 55.41 22.80
N LEU A 242 25.84 55.80 21.76
CA LEU A 242 25.29 57.14 21.63
C LEU A 242 24.07 57.38 22.55
N LYS A 243 23.47 56.33 23.12
CA LYS A 243 22.36 56.41 24.09
C LYS A 243 21.12 57.20 23.61
N PHE A 244 21.00 57.46 22.31
CA PHE A 244 19.86 58.13 21.68
C PHE A 244 19.44 57.42 20.40
N PHE A 245 18.13 57.47 20.10
CA PHE A 245 17.60 56.96 18.84
C PHE A 245 17.98 57.87 17.67
N PRO A 246 18.19 57.33 16.46
CA PRO A 246 18.51 58.11 15.27
C PRO A 246 17.60 59.33 15.06
N LEU A 247 18.17 60.39 14.48
CA LEU A 247 17.45 61.64 14.19
C LEU A 247 16.40 61.44 13.08
N GLU A 248 16.73 60.61 12.09
CA GLU A 248 15.86 60.32 10.94
C GLU A 248 15.10 59.01 11.18
N GLY A 249 13.77 59.05 11.01
CA GLY A 249 12.91 57.89 11.26
C GLY A 249 13.19 56.71 10.32
N LYS A 250 13.68 56.97 9.10
CA LYS A 250 14.09 55.91 8.15
C LYS A 250 15.21 55.01 8.69
N ASN A 251 15.93 55.45 9.72
CA ASN A 251 16.99 54.68 10.37
C ASN A 251 16.49 53.91 11.61
N ILE A 252 15.18 53.86 11.82
CA ILE A 252 14.52 53.12 12.90
C ILE A 252 13.56 52.12 12.24
N THR A 253 13.65 50.86 12.62
CA THR A 253 12.71 49.82 12.21
C THR A 253 12.07 49.24 13.46
N VAL A 254 10.76 49.34 13.55
CA VAL A 254 9.98 48.78 14.64
C VAL A 254 9.29 47.52 14.13
N ARG A 255 9.45 46.42 14.88
CA ARG A 255 8.81 45.13 14.62
C ARG A 255 8.03 44.72 15.86
N VAL A 256 6.86 44.14 15.65
CA VAL A 256 6.01 43.58 16.69
C VAL A 256 5.96 42.09 16.43
N GLU A 257 6.35 41.30 17.42
CA GLU A 257 6.50 39.85 17.30
C GLU A 257 5.78 39.18 18.47
N ALA A 258 5.23 37.98 18.22
CA ALA A 258 4.65 37.13 19.26
C ALA A 258 5.78 36.48 20.07
N ILE A 259 5.50 36.15 21.34
CA ILE A 259 6.46 35.50 22.26
C ILE A 259 6.33 33.99 22.14
#